data_AF-A0AAD4PHB9-F1
#
_entry.id   AF-A0AAD4PHB9-F1
#
_cell.length_a   1.000
_cell.length_b   1.000
_cell.length_c   1.000
_cell.angle_alpha   90.00
_cell.angle_beta   90.00
_cell.angle_gamma   90.00
#
_symmetry.space_group_name_H-M   'P 1'
#
loop_
_entity.id
_entity.type
_entity.pdbx_description
1 polymer ?
#
loop_
_entity_poly.entity_id
_entity_poly.type
_entity_poly.pdbx_seq_one_letter_code
_entity_poly.pdbx_strand_id
1 'polypeptide(L)'
;MFGVSFRHLARVSGRNVNEQLRISGISTSKYCQANMSQQVEYPIESAMRQALTTELKPVFLDITNESPMHNTPKKAESHFRVLVVSDKFNDLTLIKRHRLVNDTIKKALEAAGFEFMHALSIEAKTPKQWEPEQAPEKSPPCLGGFGK
;
A
#
# COMPACT_ATOMS: atom_id res chain seq x y z
N MET A 1 -14.30 19.64 -72.37
CA MET A 1 -14.36 19.18 -70.98
C MET A 1 -13.49 20.09 -70.14
N PHE A 2 -14.12 20.76 -69.19
CA PHE A 2 -13.59 21.79 -68.30
C PHE A 2 -12.78 21.18 -67.16
N GLY A 3 -11.77 21.89 -66.63
CA GLY A 3 -11.02 21.38 -65.48
C GLY A 3 -9.87 22.27 -64.97
N VAL A 4 -10.19 23.49 -64.53
CA VAL A 4 -9.62 24.25 -63.37
C VAL A 4 -8.11 24.12 -63.04
N SER A 5 -7.27 25.14 -63.28
CA SER A 5 -7.06 26.38 -62.49
C SER A 5 -6.68 26.17 -61.02
N PHE A 6 -5.45 26.56 -60.65
CA PHE A 6 -5.05 27.20 -59.36
C PHE A 6 -3.61 27.75 -59.59
N ARG A 7 -3.30 29.06 -59.69
CA ARG A 7 -3.29 30.12 -58.65
C ARG A 7 -2.68 29.62 -57.34
N HIS A 8 -1.80 30.30 -56.60
CA HIS A 8 -1.18 31.63 -56.61
C HIS A 8 -0.34 31.68 -55.31
N LEU A 9 0.70 32.54 -55.24
CA LEU A 9 1.25 33.15 -54.01
C LEU A 9 1.94 32.22 -52.98
N ALA A 10 2.76 32.69 -52.05
CA ALA A 10 3.62 33.86 -51.92
C ALA A 10 4.48 33.64 -50.67
N ARG A 11 5.74 34.03 -50.80
CA ARG A 11 6.56 34.75 -49.81
C ARG A 11 5.89 35.11 -48.48
N VAL A 12 6.51 34.73 -47.35
CA VAL A 12 6.70 35.48 -46.07
C VAL A 12 7.66 34.59 -45.25
N SER A 13 8.95 34.87 -45.06
CA SER A 13 9.60 35.92 -44.25
C SER A 13 9.02 36.13 -42.85
N GLY A 14 9.60 35.44 -41.88
CA GLY A 14 9.98 36.09 -40.64
C GLY A 14 9.25 35.69 -39.37
N ARG A 15 10.03 35.87 -38.30
CA ARG A 15 9.67 36.19 -36.91
C ARG A 15 9.50 35.03 -35.95
N ASN A 16 10.57 34.85 -35.19
CA ASN A 16 10.53 34.60 -33.75
C ASN A 16 9.50 35.53 -33.10
N VAL A 17 8.56 34.95 -32.34
CA VAL A 17 7.67 35.65 -31.42
C VAL A 17 7.50 34.80 -30.18
N ASN A 18 8.23 35.21 -29.13
CA ASN A 18 7.74 35.07 -27.76
C ASN A 18 6.51 35.96 -27.62
N GLU A 19 5.31 35.39 -27.47
CA GLU A 19 4.19 36.10 -26.83
C GLU A 19 3.18 35.13 -26.21
N GLN A 20 3.40 34.88 -24.93
CA GLN A 20 2.45 35.12 -23.84
C GLN A 20 0.94 34.85 -24.05
N LEU A 21 0.48 33.85 -23.30
CA LEU A 21 -0.71 33.85 -22.43
C LEU A 21 -2.08 34.22 -23.02
N ARG A 22 -2.95 33.21 -23.16
CA ARG A 22 -4.32 33.29 -22.65
C ARG A 22 -4.75 31.97 -21.98
N ILE A 23 -5.20 32.13 -20.75
CA ILE A 23 -5.60 31.12 -19.78
C ILE A 23 -7.09 30.86 -19.99
N SER A 24 -7.50 29.60 -20.13
CA SER A 24 -8.75 29.06 -19.57
C SER A 24 -8.82 27.55 -19.81
N GLY A 25 -8.06 26.82 -19.01
CA GLY A 25 -8.13 25.37 -18.92
C GLY A 25 -7.52 25.00 -17.60
N ILE A 26 -8.32 25.06 -16.53
CA ILE A 26 -7.93 24.64 -15.19
C ILE A 26 -7.78 23.12 -15.24
N SER A 27 -6.62 22.67 -15.74
CA SER A 27 -6.12 21.34 -15.49
C SER A 27 -5.66 21.36 -14.04
N THR A 28 -6.53 20.94 -13.12
CA THR A 28 -6.12 20.54 -11.77
C THR A 28 -5.30 19.25 -11.88
N SER A 29 -4.15 19.37 -12.51
CA SER A 29 -3.07 18.41 -12.50
C SER A 29 -2.00 19.00 -11.59
N LYS A 30 -1.45 18.15 -10.73
CA LYS A 30 -0.48 18.46 -9.67
C LYS A 30 -1.16 18.89 -8.38
N TYR A 31 -1.73 17.88 -7.71
CA TYR A 31 -1.83 17.87 -6.26
C TYR A 31 -0.59 18.54 -5.64
N CYS A 32 -0.87 19.51 -4.78
CA CYS A 32 0.11 20.23 -3.98
C CYS A 32 1.04 19.24 -3.28
N GLN A 33 2.35 19.52 -3.32
CA GLN A 33 3.35 18.84 -2.50
C GLN A 33 3.03 19.08 -1.02
N ALA A 34 2.34 18.13 -0.40
CA ALA A 34 2.37 17.97 1.04
C ALA A 34 3.57 17.08 1.39
N ASN A 35 4.40 17.56 2.32
CA ASN A 35 5.56 16.88 2.89
C ASN A 35 5.38 15.37 3.02
N MET A 36 5.99 14.61 2.12
CA MET A 36 5.98 13.15 2.12
C MET A 36 7.29 12.66 2.74
N SER A 37 7.44 12.87 4.04
CA SER A 37 8.56 12.34 4.81
C SER A 37 8.40 10.83 5.02
N GLN A 38 9.35 10.08 4.45
CA GLN A 38 9.71 8.67 4.71
C GLN A 38 8.89 7.59 3.97
N GLN A 39 9.32 7.27 2.74
CA GLN A 39 8.94 6.02 2.07
C GLN A 39 9.96 4.95 2.47
N VAL A 40 9.60 4.09 3.43
CA VAL A 40 10.36 2.86 3.69
C VAL A 40 9.85 1.80 2.72
N GLU A 41 10.74 1.25 1.90
CA GLU A 41 10.40 0.32 0.82
C GLU A 41 10.09 -1.08 1.36
N TYR A 42 8.86 -1.26 1.86
CA TYR A 42 8.28 -2.54 2.28
C TYR A 42 7.14 -2.95 1.32
N PRO A 43 7.46 -3.52 0.15
CA PRO A 43 6.45 -3.86 -0.86
C PRO A 43 5.45 -4.90 -0.35
N ILE A 44 5.89 -5.85 0.47
CA ILE A 44 5.03 -6.87 1.10
C ILE A 44 4.09 -6.22 2.12
N GLU A 45 4.61 -5.38 3.01
CA GLU A 45 3.78 -4.65 3.99
C GLU A 45 2.73 -3.78 3.29
N SER A 46 3.12 -3.04 2.25
CA SER A 46 2.22 -2.19 1.49
C SER A 46 1.09 -2.99 0.83
N ALA A 47 1.43 -4.12 0.20
CA ALA A 47 0.43 -5.01 -0.41
C ALA A 47 -0.56 -5.56 0.63
N MET A 48 -0.05 -6.00 1.78
CA MET A 48 -0.90 -6.46 2.89
C MET A 48 -1.81 -5.35 3.42
N ARG A 49 -1.25 -4.14 3.66
CA ARG A 49 -2.02 -2.99 4.15
C ARG A 49 -3.15 -2.65 3.21
N GLN A 50 -2.89 -2.60 1.90
CA GLN A 50 -3.90 -2.29 0.90
C GLN A 50 -5.02 -3.35 0.85
N ALA A 51 -4.65 -4.63 0.83
CA ALA A 51 -5.62 -5.72 0.76
C ALA A 51 -6.50 -5.80 2.01
N LEU A 52 -5.90 -5.72 3.21
CA LEU A 52 -6.63 -5.73 4.47
C LEU A 52 -7.55 -4.51 4.60
N THR A 53 -7.09 -3.33 4.16
CA THR A 53 -7.92 -2.12 4.17
C THR A 53 -9.13 -2.26 3.24
N THR A 54 -8.93 -2.82 2.05
CA THR A 54 -9.98 -2.98 1.03
C THR A 54 -11.01 -4.02 1.45
N GLU A 55 -10.57 -5.19 1.89
CA GLU A 55 -11.43 -6.33 2.21
C GLU A 55 -12.10 -6.19 3.58
N LEU A 56 -11.35 -5.79 4.60
CA LEU A 56 -11.82 -5.82 5.99
C LEU A 56 -12.35 -4.48 6.49
N LYS A 57 -12.03 -3.37 5.79
CA LYS A 57 -12.39 -2.00 6.19
C LYS A 57 -12.19 -1.77 7.70
N PRO A 58 -10.97 -2.00 8.21
CA PRO A 58 -10.72 -1.94 9.64
C PRO A 58 -10.81 -0.51 10.17
N VAL A 59 -11.25 -0.39 11.41
CA VAL A 59 -11.21 0.86 12.20
C VAL A 59 -9.76 1.17 12.61
N PHE A 60 -8.98 0.13 12.89
CA PHE A 60 -7.56 0.24 13.21
C PHE A 60 -6.78 -0.91 12.56
N LEU A 61 -5.63 -0.58 11.95
CA LEU A 61 -4.74 -1.52 11.30
C LEU A 61 -3.30 -1.16 11.62
N ASP A 62 -2.60 -2.07 12.27
CA ASP A 62 -1.17 -2.00 12.51
C ASP A 62 -0.47 -3.23 11.93
N ILE A 63 0.62 -3.01 11.22
CA ILE A 63 1.43 -4.06 10.62
C ILE A 63 2.87 -3.76 11.00
N THR A 64 3.49 -4.69 11.72
CA THR A 64 4.86 -4.58 12.21
C THR A 64 5.70 -5.72 11.64
N ASN A 65 6.82 -5.38 11.01
CA ASN A 65 7.81 -6.36 10.56
C ASN A 65 8.75 -6.74 11.72
N GLU A 66 8.66 -7.98 12.20
CA GLU A 66 9.46 -8.50 13.31
C GLU A 66 10.64 -9.38 12.84
N SER A 67 10.93 -9.41 11.54
CA SER A 67 12.05 -10.16 10.98
C SER A 67 13.45 -9.81 11.52
N PRO A 68 13.80 -8.57 11.93
CA PRO A 68 15.18 -8.25 12.29
C PRO A 68 15.57 -8.78 13.69
N MET A 69 14.68 -9.46 14.42
CA MET A 69 14.99 -10.08 15.72
C MET A 69 15.84 -11.34 15.62
N HIS A 70 16.09 -11.84 14.40
CA HIS A 70 17.02 -12.94 14.16
C HIS A 70 18.05 -12.52 13.12
N ASN A 71 19.28 -13.01 13.26
CA ASN A 71 20.50 -12.69 12.50
C ASN A 71 20.37 -12.94 10.98
N THR A 72 19.42 -12.27 10.35
CA THR A 72 18.99 -12.37 8.96
C THR A 72 19.38 -11.08 8.25
N PRO A 73 19.64 -11.11 6.93
CA PRO A 73 19.98 -9.91 6.18
C PRO A 73 18.90 -8.83 6.38
N LYS A 74 19.32 -7.55 6.38
CA LYS A 74 18.55 -6.33 6.74
C LYS A 74 17.22 -6.09 5.96
N LYS A 75 16.73 -7.06 5.18
CA LYS A 75 15.52 -6.97 4.35
C LYS A 75 14.74 -8.29 4.31
N ALA A 76 14.91 -9.18 5.29
CA ALA A 76 14.06 -10.37 5.38
C ALA A 76 12.62 -9.91 5.68
N GLU A 77 11.66 -10.21 4.82
CA GLU A 77 10.23 -9.95 5.06
C GLU A 77 9.56 -11.29 5.39
N SER A 78 10.05 -11.96 6.44
CA SER A 78 9.67 -13.35 6.75
C SER A 78 8.78 -13.49 7.99
N HIS A 79 8.80 -12.51 8.91
CA HIS A 79 8.02 -12.51 10.14
C HIS A 79 7.24 -11.21 10.25
N PHE A 80 5.91 -11.32 10.26
CA PHE A 80 5.03 -10.17 10.42
C PHE A 80 4.05 -10.36 11.55
N ARG A 81 3.74 -9.25 12.21
CA ARG A 81 2.63 -9.12 13.14
C ARG A 81 1.60 -8.18 12.55
N VAL A 82 0.35 -8.61 12.54
CA VAL A 82 -0.79 -7.85 12.02
C VAL A 82 -1.83 -7.75 13.12
N LEU A 83 -2.11 -6.52 13.52
CA LEU A 83 -3.21 -6.19 14.40
C LEU A 83 -4.30 -5.50 13.58
N VAL A 84 -5.47 -6.12 13.55
CA VAL A 84 -6.61 -5.65 12.76
C VAL A 84 -7.85 -5.57 13.63
N VAL A 85 -8.48 -4.40 13.62
CA VAL A 85 -9.71 -4.12 14.35
C VAL A 85 -10.82 -3.82 13.36
N SER A 86 -11.82 -4.69 13.25
CA SER A 86 -12.92 -4.55 12.28
C SER A 86 -14.23 -5.10 12.82
N ASP A 87 -15.34 -4.45 12.46
CA ASP A 87 -16.69 -4.92 12.76
C ASP A 87 -17.05 -6.23 12.06
N LYS A 88 -16.36 -6.58 10.96
CA LYS A 88 -16.56 -7.86 10.25
C LYS A 88 -16.27 -9.07 11.12
N PHE A 89 -15.58 -8.89 12.25
CA PHE A 89 -15.23 -9.95 13.17
C PHE A 89 -16.29 -10.23 14.24
N ASN A 90 -17.32 -9.38 14.39
CA ASN A 90 -18.29 -9.49 15.49
C ASN A 90 -18.99 -10.86 15.54
N ASP A 91 -19.33 -11.44 14.40
CA ASP A 91 -20.06 -12.72 14.31
C ASP A 91 -19.16 -13.92 13.95
N LEU A 92 -17.84 -13.73 13.96
CA LEU A 92 -16.87 -14.75 13.59
C LEU A 92 -16.11 -15.28 14.81
N THR A 93 -15.96 -16.61 14.86
CA THR A 93 -15.06 -17.27 15.81
C THR A 93 -13.61 -16.90 15.54
N LEU A 94 -12.74 -16.98 16.56
CA LEU A 94 -11.32 -16.62 16.44
C LEU A 94 -10.63 -17.32 15.26
N ILE A 95 -10.87 -18.62 15.08
CA ILE A 95 -10.32 -19.40 13.95
C ILE A 95 -10.79 -18.84 12.61
N LYS A 96 -12.08 -18.49 12.48
CA LYS A 96 -12.62 -17.91 11.24
C LYS A 96 -12.03 -16.53 10.94
N ARG A 97 -11.81 -15.71 11.97
CA ARG A 97 -11.14 -14.40 11.83
C ARG A 97 -9.72 -14.58 11.27
N HIS A 98 -8.94 -15.49 11.85
CA HIS A 98 -7.57 -15.75 11.41
C HIS A 98 -7.53 -16.31 9.99
N ARG A 99 -8.44 -17.23 9.65
CA ARG A 99 -8.56 -17.74 8.27
C ARG A 99 -8.87 -16.62 7.28
N LEU A 100 -9.82 -15.75 7.60
CA LEU A 100 -10.18 -14.61 6.74
C LEU A 100 -8.98 -13.71 6.48
N VAL A 101 -8.25 -13.32 7.54
CA VAL A 101 -7.05 -12.48 7.43
C VAL A 101 -5.94 -13.18 6.62
N ASN A 102 -5.66 -14.45 6.92
CA ASN A 102 -4.68 -15.26 6.20
C ASN A 102 -5.01 -15.36 4.70
N ASP A 103 -6.28 -15.65 4.37
CA ASP A 103 -6.73 -15.81 2.99
C ASP A 103 -6.62 -14.49 2.22
N THR A 104 -6.98 -13.37 2.86
CA THR A 104 -6.82 -12.03 2.27
C THR A 104 -5.36 -11.71 2.01
N ILE A 105 -4.47 -11.95 2.98
CA ILE A 105 -3.03 -11.69 2.83
C ILE A 105 -2.44 -12.59 1.75
N LYS A 106 -2.72 -13.89 1.79
CA LYS A 106 -2.21 -14.86 0.82
C LYS A 106 -2.55 -14.46 -0.62
N LYS A 107 -3.82 -14.12 -0.88
CA LYS A 107 -4.27 -13.65 -2.21
C LYS A 107 -3.56 -12.36 -2.63
N ALA A 108 -3.34 -11.44 -1.69
CA ALA A 108 -2.65 -10.19 -1.96
C ALA A 108 -1.19 -10.41 -2.36
N LEU A 109 -0.48 -11.30 -1.64
CA LEU A 109 0.90 -11.66 -1.94
C LEU A 109 1.01 -12.40 -3.28
N GLU A 110 0.13 -13.37 -3.52
CA GLU A 110 0.07 -14.10 -4.79
C GLU A 110 -0.19 -13.14 -5.98
N ALA A 111 -1.12 -12.20 -5.83
CA ALA A 111 -1.42 -11.19 -6.85
C ALA A 111 -0.25 -10.23 -7.10
N ALA A 112 0.54 -9.95 -6.07
CA ALA A 112 1.74 -9.10 -6.15
C ALA A 112 3.00 -9.89 -6.57
N GLY A 113 2.91 -11.21 -6.75
CA GLY A 113 4.03 -12.07 -7.16
C GLY A 113 5.02 -12.39 -6.04
N PHE A 114 4.62 -12.26 -4.78
CA PHE A 114 5.44 -12.60 -3.61
C PHE A 114 5.04 -13.96 -3.02
N GLU A 115 6.02 -14.66 -2.45
CA GLU A 115 5.76 -15.88 -1.68
C GLU A 115 5.15 -15.55 -0.31
N PHE A 116 4.42 -16.51 0.25
CA PHE A 116 3.86 -16.37 1.59
C PHE A 116 4.98 -16.39 2.64
N MET A 117 4.90 -15.50 3.63
CA MET A 117 5.91 -15.38 4.68
C MET A 117 5.95 -16.58 5.62
N HIS A 118 7.09 -16.81 6.26
CA HIS A 118 7.31 -17.98 7.13
C HIS A 118 6.48 -17.95 8.42
N ALA A 119 6.24 -16.76 8.98
CA ALA A 119 5.42 -16.62 10.19
C ALA A 119 4.57 -15.36 10.15
N LEU A 120 3.30 -15.53 10.50
CA LEU A 120 2.33 -14.45 10.63
C LEU A 120 1.66 -14.53 12.00
N SER A 121 1.83 -13.50 12.82
CA SER A 121 1.07 -13.30 14.06
C SER A 121 -0.15 -12.42 13.77
N ILE A 122 -1.36 -12.93 14.05
CA ILE A 122 -2.61 -12.21 13.79
C ILE A 122 -3.29 -11.90 15.11
N GLU A 123 -3.61 -10.63 15.30
CA GLU A 123 -4.54 -10.17 16.33
C GLU A 123 -5.79 -9.58 15.67
N ALA A 124 -6.87 -10.36 15.63
CA ALA A 124 -8.14 -9.94 15.06
C ALA A 124 -9.17 -9.61 16.16
N LYS A 125 -9.31 -8.31 16.46
CA LYS A 125 -10.18 -7.80 17.53
C LYS A 125 -11.39 -7.07 16.96
N THR A 126 -12.50 -7.07 17.67
CA THR A 126 -13.65 -6.22 17.30
C THR A 126 -13.47 -4.81 17.89
N PRO A 127 -14.10 -3.77 17.34
CA PRO A 127 -14.03 -2.42 17.92
C PRO A 127 -14.52 -2.36 19.37
N LYS A 128 -15.42 -3.26 19.77
CA LYS A 128 -15.87 -3.39 21.17
C LYS A 128 -14.81 -3.98 22.11
N GLN A 129 -13.87 -4.73 21.58
CA GLN A 129 -12.78 -5.38 22.32
C GLN A 129 -11.48 -4.56 22.30
N TRP A 130 -11.45 -3.49 21.51
CA TRP A 130 -10.26 -2.67 21.29
C TRP A 130 -10.42 -1.32 21.97
N GLU A 131 -9.54 -1.01 22.91
CA GLU A 131 -9.39 0.34 23.46
C GLU A 131 -8.12 0.96 22.87
N PRO A 132 -8.17 2.22 22.39
CA PRO A 132 -7.02 2.85 21.71
C PRO A 132 -5.78 3.03 22.61
N GLU A 133 -5.92 2.96 23.93
CA GLU A 133 -4.79 3.01 24.88
C GLU A 133 -4.06 1.67 25.03
N GLN A 134 -4.64 0.56 24.55
CA GLN A 134 -4.00 -0.75 24.55
C GLN A 134 -3.06 -0.85 23.34
N ALA A 135 -1.91 -0.18 23.41
CA ALA A 135 -0.86 -0.38 22.42
C ALA A 135 -0.52 -1.89 22.29
N PRO A 136 -0.27 -2.40 21.07
CA PRO A 136 0.07 -3.80 20.90
C PRO A 136 1.31 -4.14 21.74
N GLU A 137 1.16 -5.05 22.71
CA GLU A 137 2.28 -5.52 23.53
C GLU A 137 3.31 -6.17 22.63
N LYS A 138 4.55 -5.67 22.60
CA LYS A 138 5.62 -6.20 21.74
C LYS A 138 5.81 -7.70 21.96
N SER A 139 6.09 -8.44 20.88
CA SER A 139 6.31 -9.89 20.97
C SER A 139 7.44 -10.20 21.96
N PRO A 140 7.31 -11.24 22.82
CA PRO A 140 8.31 -11.55 23.83
C PRO A 140 9.66 -11.91 23.17
N PRO A 141 10.80 -11.56 23.79
CA PRO A 141 12.10 -11.87 23.24
C PRO A 141 12.29 -13.39 23.13
N CYS A 142 12.64 -13.85 21.93
CA CYS A 142 12.90 -15.26 21.66
C CYS A 142 14.20 -15.70 22.35
N LEU A 143 14.09 -16.59 23.34
CA LEU A 143 15.23 -17.27 23.96
C LEU A 143 15.67 -18.41 23.02
N GLY A 144 16.47 -18.07 22.00
CA GLY A 144 17.03 -19.03 21.05
C GLY A 144 17.76 -20.17 21.76
N GLY A 145 17.25 -21.39 21.61
CA GLY A 145 17.89 -22.59 22.14
C GLY A 145 19.18 -22.88 21.40
N PHE A 146 20.32 -22.61 22.05
CA PHE A 146 21.61 -23.13 21.62
C PHE A 146 21.64 -24.64 21.89
N GLY A 147 21.12 -25.42 20.94
CA GLY A 147 21.32 -26.87 20.90
C GLY A 147 22.79 -27.14 20.56
N LYS A 148 23.52 -27.63 21.57
CA LYS A 148 24.93 -28.02 21.54
C LYS A 148 25.14 -29.30 20.73
#